data_AF-A0A377Q681-F1
#
_entry.id   AF-A0A377Q681-F1
#
_cell.length_a   1.000
_cell.length_b   1.000
_cell.length_c   1.000
_cell.angle_alpha   90.00
_cell.angle_beta   90.00
_cell.angle_gamma   90.00
#
_symmetry.space_group_name_H-M   'P 1'
#
loop_
_entity.id
_entity.type
_entity.pdbx_description
1 polymer ?
#
loop_
_entity_poly.entity_id
_entity_poly.type
_entity_poly.pdbx_seq_one_letter_code
_entity_poly.pdbx_strand_id
1 'polypeptide(L)'
;MKISHKVGLAAAIVLLLTASLLSVTQINQIRSTLRSQAESTISESSNVLARQIENWLNGKLQLIDLMAQDIDRKFSNEQIDHTFSMPMLKEQFLLIFGGLEDNEGKRITNDLTWNPPNWDARKRPWYPVAKAASRAVLTEPYADAGTGEILISVVARLSDKGQFKGAFGGDLSLKTVSEAVNTLDFNHAGYAFLLSKSGKIISHPKADLNGKSYSELFDGANPALERTLQNVKGGGKKLLVSFTPLTNLKGMDWYIGVVLDEDVLMAETNALSWRSALGTIAGVLISMLVLGILMSKLLKPLDHLNQSLHEINRGEGDLTNRLPIVGNDEIAHVSKEFNYFLQTLQTLISEVKSSSVLVRESTVFTSDAANQASGRLQVQLQELDQLAVSMQDMSAKAEEVAGNAEAAARAAVTANEETQSGVALVSRSTEAIQRLADEMNDTSQAINELAKLSQNIESILSVITSIADQTNLLALNAAIEAARAGEAGRGFAVVADEVRKLASLTQQSTREIREMIDQLRTGVKQAEERMQQSSSTASVTATEAGAANEMLGRISEGITRINKMNLQISIAAGEQSSTTEVINRNTTNIRDISHQVADGADSQVRQCTVMVDQVSNQDQLLDRFKV
;
A
#
# COMPACT_ATOMS: atom_id res chain seq x y z
N MET A 1 -19.59 -19.46 -33.06
CA MET A 1 -18.38 -19.34 -33.90
C MET A 1 -17.15 -19.15 -33.02
N LYS A 2 -16.12 -20.01 -33.15
CA LYS A 2 -14.82 -19.86 -32.45
C LYS A 2 -14.17 -18.51 -32.82
N ILE A 3 -13.32 -17.97 -31.95
CA ILE A 3 -12.60 -16.69 -32.17
C ILE A 3 -11.86 -16.70 -33.51
N SER A 4 -11.27 -17.84 -33.88
CA SER A 4 -10.62 -18.06 -35.18
C SER A 4 -11.50 -17.71 -36.39
N HIS A 5 -12.81 -17.92 -36.30
CA HIS A 5 -13.75 -17.66 -37.39
C HIS A 5 -14.21 -16.20 -37.39
N LYS A 6 -14.34 -15.56 -36.22
CA LYS A 6 -14.74 -14.16 -36.10
C LYS A 6 -13.64 -13.22 -36.59
N VAL A 7 -12.38 -13.49 -36.21
CA VAL A 7 -11.21 -12.71 -36.64
C VAL A 7 -10.96 -12.92 -38.14
N GLY A 8 -11.06 -14.15 -38.64
CA GLY A 8 -10.94 -14.44 -40.06
C GLY A 8 -11.99 -13.74 -40.92
N LEU A 9 -13.26 -13.72 -40.47
CA LEU A 9 -14.34 -13.04 -41.17
C LEU A 9 -14.16 -11.51 -41.18
N ALA A 10 -13.77 -10.92 -40.04
CA ALA A 10 -13.54 -9.48 -39.93
C ALA A 10 -12.37 -9.03 -40.84
N ALA A 11 -11.26 -9.77 -40.83
CA ALA A 11 -10.12 -9.50 -41.69
C ALA A 11 -10.47 -9.61 -43.18
N ALA A 12 -11.29 -10.61 -43.55
CA ALA A 12 -11.76 -10.80 -44.92
C ALA A 12 -12.66 -9.65 -45.42
N ILE A 13 -13.54 -9.13 -44.56
CA ILE A 13 -14.38 -7.97 -44.88
C ILE A 13 -13.53 -6.71 -45.08
N VAL A 14 -12.55 -6.47 -44.21
CA VAL A 14 -11.63 -5.32 -44.33
C VAL A 14 -10.78 -5.42 -45.60
N LEU A 15 -10.27 -6.62 -45.94
CA LEU A 15 -9.52 -6.86 -47.17
C LEU A 15 -10.37 -6.63 -48.42
N LEU A 16 -11.64 -7.07 -48.42
CA LEU A 16 -12.57 -6.81 -49.52
C LEU A 16 -12.80 -5.31 -49.72
N LEU A 17 -13.12 -4.60 -48.63
CA LEU A 17 -13.40 -3.18 -48.69
C LEU A 17 -12.18 -2.37 -49.15
N THR A 18 -11.00 -2.68 -48.65
CA THR A 18 -9.76 -1.96 -49.02
C THR A 18 -9.34 -2.25 -50.46
N ALA A 19 -9.38 -3.50 -50.90
CA ALA A 19 -8.99 -3.87 -52.26
C ALA A 19 -9.97 -3.35 -53.32
N SER A 20 -11.27 -3.35 -53.03
CA SER A 20 -12.29 -2.75 -53.90
C SER A 20 -12.15 -1.23 -53.99
N LEU A 21 -11.90 -0.55 -52.86
CA LEU A 21 -11.69 0.89 -52.84
C LEU A 21 -10.44 1.29 -53.66
N LEU A 22 -9.33 0.57 -53.47
CA LEU A 22 -8.09 0.76 -54.25
C LEU A 22 -8.32 0.59 -55.75
N SER A 23 -9.01 -0.47 -56.17
CA SER A 23 -9.31 -0.74 -57.59
C SER A 23 -10.11 0.40 -58.24
N VAL A 24 -11.15 0.90 -57.56
CA VAL A 24 -11.96 2.03 -58.05
C VAL A 24 -11.12 3.30 -58.16
N THR A 25 -10.29 3.60 -57.16
CA THR A 25 -9.42 4.79 -57.19
C THR A 25 -8.40 4.73 -58.33
N GLN A 26 -7.82 3.55 -58.59
CA GLN A 26 -6.82 3.35 -59.62
C GLN A 26 -7.41 3.52 -61.03
N ILE A 27 -8.61 2.98 -61.29
CA ILE A 27 -9.31 3.15 -62.57
C ILE A 27 -9.62 4.63 -62.85
N ASN A 28 -10.10 5.35 -61.83
CA ASN A 28 -10.38 6.78 -61.96
C ASN A 28 -9.11 7.59 -62.23
N GLN A 29 -8.01 7.28 -61.53
CA GLN A 29 -6.73 7.94 -61.72
C GLN A 29 -6.16 7.71 -63.14
N ILE A 30 -6.25 6.48 -63.67
CA ILE A 30 -5.79 6.18 -65.03
C ILE A 30 -6.58 6.98 -66.07
N ARG A 31 -7.91 7.04 -65.94
CA ARG A 31 -8.77 7.83 -66.85
C ARG A 31 -8.45 9.32 -66.80
N SER A 32 -8.24 9.88 -65.61
CA SER A 32 -7.87 11.31 -65.48
C SER A 32 -6.50 11.61 -66.06
N THR A 33 -5.51 10.75 -65.83
CA THR A 33 -4.13 10.93 -66.34
C THR A 33 -4.11 10.91 -67.86
N LEU A 34 -4.81 9.95 -68.49
CA LEU A 34 -4.85 9.86 -69.95
C LEU A 34 -5.55 11.05 -70.60
N ARG A 35 -6.63 11.56 -70.00
CA ARG A 35 -7.30 12.77 -70.49
C ARG A 35 -6.39 14.00 -70.41
N SER A 36 -5.70 14.18 -69.28
CA SER A 36 -4.74 15.28 -69.10
C SER A 36 -3.55 15.17 -70.04
N GLN A 37 -3.05 13.95 -70.26
CA GLN A 37 -1.94 13.70 -71.18
C GLN A 37 -2.35 13.98 -72.63
N ALA A 38 -3.54 13.54 -73.05
CA ALA A 38 -4.09 13.90 -74.35
C ALA A 38 -4.17 15.42 -74.51
N GLU A 39 -4.76 16.14 -73.55
CA GLU A 39 -4.87 17.60 -73.59
C GLU A 39 -3.52 18.30 -73.77
N SER A 40 -2.50 17.87 -73.03
CA SER A 40 -1.14 18.40 -73.17
C SER A 40 -0.56 18.12 -74.56
N THR A 41 -0.62 16.88 -75.03
CA THR A 41 -0.08 16.49 -76.33
C THR A 41 -0.79 17.22 -77.47
N ILE A 42 -2.11 17.34 -77.42
CA ILE A 42 -2.90 18.00 -78.45
C ILE A 42 -2.61 19.50 -78.48
N SER A 43 -2.51 20.14 -77.32
CA SER A 43 -2.12 21.55 -77.24
C SER A 43 -0.73 21.78 -77.84
N GLU A 44 0.25 20.93 -77.51
CA GLU A 44 1.61 21.04 -78.05
C GLU A 44 1.65 20.79 -79.57
N SER A 45 1.05 19.69 -80.04
CA SER A 45 0.96 19.34 -81.46
C SER A 45 0.21 20.40 -82.27
N SER A 46 -0.90 20.93 -81.76
CA SER A 46 -1.68 21.97 -82.44
C SER A 46 -0.90 23.28 -82.54
N ASN A 47 -0.12 23.65 -81.52
CA ASN A 47 0.76 24.83 -81.56
C ASN A 47 1.92 24.65 -82.54
N VAL A 48 2.45 23.43 -82.70
CA VAL A 48 3.46 23.12 -83.72
C VAL A 48 2.85 23.22 -85.11
N LEU A 49 1.69 22.62 -85.34
CA LEU A 49 0.96 22.72 -86.61
C LEU A 49 0.61 24.17 -86.95
N ALA A 50 0.18 24.96 -85.96
CA ALA A 50 -0.14 26.39 -86.13
C ALA A 50 1.08 27.17 -86.64
N ARG A 51 2.24 27.00 -86.00
CA ARG A 51 3.48 27.66 -86.44
C ARG A 51 3.93 27.18 -87.83
N GLN A 52 3.76 25.89 -88.12
CA GLN A 52 4.12 25.34 -89.42
C GLN A 52 3.26 25.95 -90.54
N ILE A 53 1.93 26.00 -90.37
CA ILE A 53 1.04 26.58 -91.38
C ILE A 53 1.20 28.09 -91.49
N GLU A 54 1.44 28.80 -90.37
CA GLU A 54 1.78 30.23 -90.37
C GLU A 54 3.02 30.50 -91.21
N ASN A 55 4.11 29.77 -90.98
CA ASN A 55 5.36 29.94 -91.73
C ASN A 55 5.18 29.62 -93.21
N TRP A 56 4.43 28.56 -93.53
CA TRP A 56 4.16 28.17 -94.90
C TRP A 56 3.35 29.24 -95.65
N LEU A 57 2.24 29.72 -95.06
CA LEU A 57 1.40 30.77 -95.66
C LEU A 57 2.11 32.12 -95.72
N ASN A 58 2.86 32.51 -94.68
CA ASN A 58 3.67 33.72 -94.68
C ASN A 58 4.77 33.68 -95.75
N GLY A 59 5.34 32.50 -96.02
CA GLY A 59 6.25 32.31 -97.15
C GLY A 59 5.59 32.63 -98.49
N LYS A 60 4.34 32.16 -98.70
CA LYS A 60 3.58 32.50 -99.92
C LYS A 60 3.28 34.00 -100.02
N LEU A 61 2.90 34.64 -98.91
CA LEU A 61 2.71 36.10 -98.82
C LEU A 61 3.98 36.86 -99.21
N GLN A 62 5.14 36.46 -98.69
CA GLN A 62 6.42 37.08 -99.01
C GLN A 62 6.82 36.92 -100.48
N LEU A 63 6.51 35.78 -101.11
CA LEU A 63 6.78 35.57 -102.53
C LEU A 63 5.97 36.53 -103.41
N ILE A 64 4.67 36.70 -103.14
CA ILE A 64 3.83 37.65 -103.87
C ILE A 64 4.24 39.11 -103.58
N ASP A 65 4.63 39.42 -102.35
CA ASP A 65 5.13 40.77 -102.01
C ASP A 65 6.44 41.10 -102.75
N LEU A 66 7.35 40.13 -102.86
CA LEU A 66 8.59 40.26 -103.65
C LEU A 66 8.28 40.49 -105.13
N MET A 67 7.33 39.74 -105.71
CA MET A 67 6.88 39.96 -107.08
C MET A 67 6.31 41.37 -107.27
N ALA A 68 5.49 41.85 -106.33
CA ALA A 68 4.90 43.17 -106.39
C ALA A 68 5.98 44.27 -106.39
N GLN A 69 7.02 44.12 -105.56
CA GLN A 69 8.15 45.05 -105.49
C GLN A 69 9.02 45.02 -106.76
N ASP A 70 9.28 43.83 -107.32
CA ASP A 70 10.07 43.71 -108.55
C ASP A 70 9.35 44.34 -109.76
N ILE A 71 8.02 44.14 -109.85
CA ILE A 71 7.20 44.76 -110.89
C ILE A 71 7.11 46.28 -110.69
N ASP A 72 6.91 46.77 -109.46
CA ASP A 72 6.80 48.22 -109.17
C ASP A 72 8.08 48.99 -109.49
N ARG A 73 9.25 48.35 -109.36
CA ARG A 73 10.56 48.94 -109.69
C ARG A 73 10.70 49.28 -111.17
N LYS A 74 10.16 48.46 -112.08
CA LYS A 74 10.24 48.64 -113.53
C LYS A 74 8.96 48.16 -114.20
N PHE A 75 7.88 48.93 -114.02
CA PHE A 75 6.57 48.55 -114.53
C PHE A 75 6.54 48.53 -116.07
N SER A 76 6.37 47.34 -116.66
CA SER A 76 6.07 47.11 -118.07
C SER A 76 5.38 45.76 -118.26
N ASN A 77 4.67 45.55 -119.37
CA ASN A 77 4.05 44.26 -119.68
C ASN A 77 5.09 43.13 -119.75
N GLU A 78 6.27 43.40 -120.32
CA GLU A 78 7.39 42.44 -120.41
C GLU A 78 7.92 42.06 -119.02
N GLN A 79 8.03 43.03 -118.10
CA GLN A 79 8.45 42.75 -116.73
C GLN A 79 7.42 41.89 -116.01
N ILE A 80 6.13 42.20 -116.17
CA ILE A 80 5.04 41.43 -115.57
C ILE A 80 5.07 39.98 -116.09
N ASP A 81 5.15 39.78 -117.40
CA ASP A 81 5.21 38.44 -118.01
C ASP A 81 6.45 37.67 -117.57
N HIS A 82 7.61 38.32 -117.48
CA HIS A 82 8.85 37.70 -117.00
C HIS A 82 8.72 37.28 -115.53
N THR A 83 8.22 38.16 -114.66
CA THR A 83 8.04 37.87 -113.23
C THR A 83 7.00 36.79 -113.01
N PHE A 84 5.89 36.78 -113.76
CA PHE A 84 4.85 35.75 -113.65
C PHE A 84 5.33 34.38 -114.15
N SER A 85 6.20 34.36 -115.16
CA SER A 85 6.68 33.13 -115.80
C SER A 85 7.85 32.46 -115.06
N MET A 86 8.30 32.99 -113.91
CA MET A 86 9.39 32.40 -113.12
C MET A 86 9.07 30.94 -112.72
N PRO A 87 9.95 29.95 -112.99
CA PRO A 87 9.66 28.53 -112.78
C PRO A 87 9.22 28.18 -111.35
N MET A 88 9.87 28.78 -110.34
CA MET A 88 9.55 28.56 -108.94
C MET A 88 8.08 28.89 -108.62
N LEU A 89 7.46 29.85 -109.30
CA LEU A 89 6.06 30.21 -109.03
C LEU A 89 5.09 29.12 -109.47
N LYS A 90 5.41 28.36 -110.53
CA LYS A 90 4.61 27.22 -111.00
C LYS A 90 4.64 26.05 -110.02
N GLU A 91 5.68 25.95 -109.18
CA GLU A 91 5.76 24.95 -108.11
C GLU A 91 5.05 25.42 -106.83
N GLN A 92 4.93 26.73 -106.62
CA GLN A 92 4.44 27.29 -105.36
C GLN A 92 2.95 27.69 -105.41
N PHE A 93 2.38 27.95 -106.58
CA PHE A 93 0.99 28.36 -106.76
C PHE A 93 0.35 27.57 -107.91
N LEU A 94 -0.96 27.33 -107.83
CA LEU A 94 -1.73 26.70 -108.91
C LEU A 94 -1.69 27.55 -110.18
N LEU A 95 -1.84 28.86 -110.00
CA LEU A 95 -1.91 29.85 -111.06
C LEU A 95 -1.42 31.18 -110.51
N ILE A 96 -0.60 31.89 -111.28
CA ILE A 96 -0.35 33.31 -111.05
C ILE A 96 -1.24 34.08 -112.03
N PHE A 97 -2.11 34.93 -111.51
CA PHE A 97 -3.10 35.66 -112.28
C PHE A 97 -3.09 37.15 -111.89
N GLY A 98 -3.61 38.01 -112.74
CA GLY A 98 -3.78 39.43 -112.47
C GLY A 98 -4.58 40.15 -113.53
N GLY A 99 -4.74 41.45 -113.34
CA GLY A 99 -5.36 42.34 -114.32
C GLY A 99 -5.08 43.81 -114.02
N LEU A 100 -4.92 44.60 -115.09
CA LEU A 100 -4.67 46.04 -115.01
C LEU A 100 -5.98 46.84 -114.94
N GLU A 101 -5.96 47.95 -114.24
CA GLU A 101 -7.11 48.86 -114.06
C GLU A 101 -7.49 49.57 -115.37
N ASP A 102 -6.49 49.95 -116.17
CA ASP A 102 -6.62 50.76 -117.39
C ASP A 102 -6.96 49.96 -118.66
N ASN A 103 -6.73 48.64 -118.67
CA ASN A 103 -6.98 47.75 -119.81
C ASN A 103 -8.27 46.92 -119.64
N GLU A 104 -9.33 47.56 -119.12
CA GLU A 104 -10.65 46.95 -118.84
C GLU A 104 -10.60 45.67 -117.98
N GLY A 105 -9.56 45.49 -117.16
CA GLY A 105 -9.41 44.29 -116.34
C GLY A 105 -9.05 43.03 -117.14
N LYS A 106 -8.48 43.17 -118.34
CA LYS A 106 -7.96 42.03 -119.14
C LYS A 106 -6.97 41.20 -118.31
N ARG A 107 -7.06 39.88 -118.49
CA ARG A 107 -6.24 38.92 -117.75
C ARG A 107 -4.77 39.03 -118.07
N ILE A 108 -3.97 38.87 -117.04
CA ILE A 108 -2.54 38.59 -117.06
C ILE A 108 -2.37 37.27 -116.32
N THR A 109 -1.61 36.34 -116.87
CA THR A 109 -1.48 35.00 -116.29
C THR A 109 -0.16 34.35 -116.70
N ASN A 110 0.37 33.47 -115.85
CA ASN A 110 1.51 32.63 -116.19
C ASN A 110 1.14 31.33 -116.94
N ASP A 111 -0.16 31.09 -117.14
CA ASP A 111 -0.70 29.98 -117.92
C ASP A 111 -1.73 30.48 -118.94
N LEU A 112 -1.38 30.38 -120.22
CA LEU A 112 -2.22 30.82 -121.34
C LEU A 112 -3.41 29.89 -121.62
N THR A 113 -3.40 28.65 -121.10
CA THR A 113 -4.53 27.73 -121.21
C THR A 113 -5.71 28.16 -120.32
N TRP A 114 -5.44 28.96 -119.29
CA TRP A 114 -6.47 29.56 -118.46
C TRP A 114 -7.12 30.76 -119.16
N ASN A 115 -8.33 30.53 -119.69
CA ASN A 115 -9.11 31.51 -120.45
C ASN A 115 -10.62 31.44 -120.11
N PRO A 116 -11.03 31.86 -118.91
CA PRO A 116 -12.45 31.91 -118.55
C PRO A 116 -13.23 32.88 -119.45
N PRO A 117 -14.43 32.52 -119.93
CA PRO A 117 -15.24 33.37 -120.80
C PRO A 117 -15.79 34.60 -120.04
N ASN A 118 -15.86 35.75 -120.71
CA ASN A 118 -16.41 37.02 -120.17
C ASN A 118 -15.75 37.48 -118.84
N TRP A 119 -14.44 37.26 -118.72
CA TRP A 119 -13.70 37.51 -117.48
C TRP A 119 -13.19 38.95 -117.36
N ASP A 120 -13.43 39.58 -116.20
CA ASP A 120 -12.92 40.90 -115.80
C ASP A 120 -12.32 40.79 -114.39
N ALA A 121 -11.01 41.07 -114.27
CA ALA A 121 -10.28 41.00 -113.01
C ALA A 121 -10.96 41.83 -111.91
N ARG A 122 -11.49 43.01 -112.24
CA ARG A 122 -12.01 43.99 -111.27
C ARG A 122 -13.29 43.54 -110.59
N LYS A 123 -14.03 42.61 -111.21
CA LYS A 123 -15.27 42.03 -110.68
C LYS A 123 -15.01 40.81 -109.79
N ARG A 124 -13.76 40.34 -109.69
CA ARG A 124 -13.42 39.15 -108.91
C ARG A 124 -13.30 39.49 -107.43
N PRO A 125 -13.68 38.58 -106.51
CA PRO A 125 -13.65 38.82 -105.06
C PRO A 125 -12.28 39.26 -104.52
N TRP A 126 -11.19 38.81 -105.16
CA TRP A 126 -9.82 39.08 -104.75
C TRP A 126 -9.30 40.48 -105.14
N TYR A 127 -9.85 41.10 -106.19
CA TYR A 127 -9.36 42.38 -106.71
C TYR A 127 -9.52 43.56 -105.74
N PRO A 128 -10.70 43.77 -105.11
CA PRO A 128 -10.84 44.83 -104.11
C PRO A 128 -9.97 44.59 -102.87
N VAL A 129 -9.78 43.31 -102.49
CA VAL A 129 -8.89 42.92 -101.38
C VAL A 129 -7.44 43.31 -101.69
N ALA A 130 -6.96 42.99 -102.89
CA ALA A 130 -5.63 43.35 -103.35
C ALA A 130 -5.44 44.87 -103.48
N LYS A 131 -6.45 45.60 -104.00
CA LYS A 131 -6.43 47.06 -104.18
C LYS A 131 -6.37 47.81 -102.85
N ALA A 132 -7.08 47.33 -101.83
CA ALA A 132 -7.10 47.93 -100.51
C ALA A 132 -5.83 47.63 -99.69
N ALA A 133 -5.12 46.54 -100.02
CA ALA A 133 -3.95 46.10 -99.28
C ALA A 133 -2.67 46.85 -99.69
N SER A 134 -1.83 47.19 -98.70
CA SER A 134 -0.52 47.81 -98.91
C SER A 134 0.61 46.81 -99.16
N ARG A 135 0.37 45.52 -98.89
CA ARG A 135 1.26 44.37 -99.09
C ARG A 135 0.43 43.16 -99.51
N ALA A 136 1.09 42.07 -99.88
CA ALA A 136 0.39 40.80 -100.14
C ALA A 136 -0.49 40.38 -98.94
N VAL A 137 -1.72 39.95 -99.23
CA VAL A 137 -2.71 39.47 -98.25
C VAL A 137 -3.40 38.21 -98.77
N LEU A 138 -3.93 37.40 -97.85
CA LEU A 138 -4.75 36.24 -98.20
C LEU A 138 -6.21 36.65 -98.40
N THR A 139 -6.90 35.92 -99.27
CA THR A 139 -8.34 36.05 -99.47
C THR A 139 -9.10 35.03 -98.62
N GLU A 140 -10.37 35.31 -98.33
CA GLU A 140 -11.28 34.25 -97.89
C GLU A 140 -11.55 33.25 -99.03
N PRO A 141 -11.91 31.99 -98.74
CA PRO A 141 -12.23 31.00 -99.76
C PRO A 141 -13.33 31.49 -100.71
N TYR A 142 -13.05 31.43 -102.01
CA TYR A 142 -13.98 31.82 -103.07
C TYR A 142 -13.88 30.85 -104.25
N ALA A 143 -14.93 30.78 -105.06
CA ALA A 143 -14.96 29.92 -106.23
C ALA A 143 -14.11 30.51 -107.37
N ASP A 144 -13.17 29.72 -107.87
CA ASP A 144 -12.37 30.08 -109.04
C ASP A 144 -13.26 30.35 -110.25
N ALA A 145 -12.82 31.27 -111.11
CA ALA A 145 -13.56 31.68 -112.30
C ALA A 145 -13.54 30.62 -113.42
N GLY A 146 -12.51 29.79 -113.48
CA GLY A 146 -12.31 28.78 -114.52
C GLY A 146 -12.82 27.41 -114.10
N THR A 147 -12.46 26.96 -112.89
CA THR A 147 -12.77 25.60 -112.41
C THR A 147 -14.01 25.52 -111.53
N GLY A 148 -14.42 26.63 -110.91
CA GLY A 148 -15.48 26.66 -109.91
C GLY A 148 -15.08 26.03 -108.56
N GLU A 149 -13.84 25.52 -108.44
CA GLU A 149 -13.33 24.99 -107.19
C GLU A 149 -13.15 26.12 -106.17
N ILE A 150 -13.41 25.81 -104.90
CA ILE A 150 -13.15 26.76 -103.82
C ILE A 150 -11.66 26.77 -103.55
N LEU A 151 -11.05 27.94 -103.70
CA LEU A 151 -9.63 28.15 -103.44
C LEU A 151 -9.41 29.41 -102.59
N ILE A 152 -8.19 29.57 -102.10
CA ILE A 152 -7.72 30.84 -101.53
C ILE A 152 -6.60 31.36 -102.42
N SER A 153 -6.45 32.67 -102.46
CA SER A 153 -5.36 33.30 -103.20
C SER A 153 -4.60 34.25 -102.30
N VAL A 154 -3.30 34.33 -102.55
CA VAL A 154 -2.42 35.37 -102.02
C VAL A 154 -2.38 36.49 -103.06
N VAL A 155 -2.88 37.66 -102.72
CA VAL A 155 -3.05 38.77 -103.68
C VAL A 155 -2.35 40.04 -103.23
N ALA A 156 -1.85 40.81 -104.19
CA ALA A 156 -1.21 42.09 -103.98
C ALA A 156 -1.60 43.08 -105.08
N ARG A 157 -1.44 44.37 -104.78
CA ARG A 157 -1.57 45.43 -105.78
C ARG A 157 -0.38 45.42 -106.75
N LEU A 158 -0.67 45.61 -108.03
CA LEU A 158 0.31 46.04 -109.04
C LEU A 158 0.42 47.56 -108.97
N SER A 159 1.64 48.08 -108.94
CA SER A 159 1.90 49.50 -108.90
C SER A 159 3.02 49.88 -109.87
N ASP A 160 3.05 51.15 -110.27
CA ASP A 160 4.19 51.78 -110.96
C ASP A 160 4.64 52.97 -110.11
N LYS A 161 5.83 52.85 -109.50
CA LYS A 161 6.38 53.81 -108.53
C LYS A 161 5.37 54.16 -107.44
N GLY A 162 4.67 53.15 -106.93
CA GLY A 162 3.68 53.29 -105.87
C GLY A 162 2.28 53.76 -106.30
N GLN A 163 2.07 54.15 -107.56
CA GLN A 163 0.72 54.42 -108.09
C GLN A 163 0.04 53.11 -108.50
N PHE A 164 -1.20 52.90 -108.08
CA PHE A 164 -1.96 51.70 -108.40
C PHE A 164 -2.18 51.54 -109.91
N LYS A 165 -1.83 50.38 -110.46
CA LYS A 165 -2.01 50.02 -111.87
C LYS A 165 -2.88 48.79 -112.09
N GLY A 166 -3.06 47.97 -111.07
CA GLY A 166 -3.88 46.78 -111.15
C GLY A 166 -3.72 45.91 -109.92
N ALA A 167 -4.16 44.66 -110.00
CA ALA A 167 -3.96 43.69 -108.94
C ALA A 167 -3.59 42.33 -109.52
N PHE A 168 -2.85 41.55 -108.74
CA PHE A 168 -2.45 40.20 -109.08
C PHE A 168 -2.40 39.30 -107.85
N GLY A 169 -2.24 38.01 -108.08
CA GLY A 169 -2.07 37.05 -107.02
C GLY A 169 -1.71 35.67 -107.50
N GLY A 170 -1.50 34.78 -106.53
CA GLY A 170 -1.28 33.36 -106.74
C GLY A 170 -2.35 32.53 -106.06
N ASP A 171 -2.95 31.60 -106.80
CA ASP A 171 -3.95 30.67 -106.29
C ASP A 171 -3.30 29.52 -105.52
N LEU A 172 -3.92 29.16 -104.39
CA LEU A 172 -3.54 28.02 -103.56
C LEU A 172 -4.71 27.04 -103.47
N SER A 173 -4.43 25.77 -103.75
CA SER A 173 -5.42 24.71 -103.58
C SER A 173 -5.75 24.51 -102.10
N LEU A 174 -7.03 24.50 -101.75
CA LEU A 174 -7.46 24.12 -100.40
C LEU A 174 -7.11 22.67 -100.06
N LYS A 175 -6.93 21.80 -101.07
CA LYS A 175 -6.43 20.44 -100.87
C LYS A 175 -5.00 20.45 -100.36
N THR A 176 -4.11 21.22 -100.99
CA THR A 176 -2.72 21.38 -100.55
C THR A 176 -2.64 21.99 -99.14
N VAL A 177 -3.54 22.95 -98.84
CA VAL A 177 -3.66 23.50 -97.49
C VAL A 177 -4.10 22.42 -96.48
N SER A 178 -5.07 21.58 -96.84
CA SER A 178 -5.55 20.50 -95.98
C SER A 178 -4.46 19.45 -95.72
N GLU A 179 -3.71 19.08 -96.75
CA GLU A 179 -2.57 18.14 -96.65
C GLU A 179 -1.44 18.72 -95.78
N ALA A 180 -1.16 20.02 -95.89
CA ALA A 180 -0.18 20.69 -95.05
C ALA A 180 -0.59 20.75 -93.56
N VAL A 181 -1.90 20.82 -93.28
CA VAL A 181 -2.46 20.86 -91.92
C VAL A 181 -2.61 19.45 -91.31
N ASN A 182 -2.78 18.41 -92.14
CA ASN A 182 -2.95 17.02 -91.69
C ASN A 182 -1.68 16.18 -91.89
N THR A 183 -0.52 16.75 -91.55
CA THR A 183 0.75 16.00 -91.45
C THR A 183 0.85 15.17 -90.17
N LEU A 184 0.00 15.47 -89.17
CA LEU A 184 -0.17 14.68 -87.95
C LEU A 184 -1.50 13.91 -88.02
N ASP A 185 -1.43 12.60 -87.78
CA ASP A 185 -2.59 11.69 -87.80
C ASP A 185 -3.22 11.46 -86.40
N PHE A 186 -2.75 12.19 -85.38
CA PHE A 186 -3.26 12.12 -84.00
C PHE A 186 -3.55 10.68 -83.51
N ASN A 187 -2.63 9.73 -83.77
CA ASN A 187 -2.78 8.30 -83.47
C ASN A 187 -4.07 7.65 -84.03
N HIS A 188 -4.49 8.03 -85.24
CA HIS A 188 -5.74 7.62 -85.89
C HIS A 188 -7.02 8.04 -85.14
N ALA A 189 -6.88 8.87 -84.10
CA ALA A 189 -8.01 9.29 -83.27
C ALA A 189 -8.69 10.55 -83.82
N GLY A 190 -8.13 11.23 -84.83
CA GLY A 190 -8.78 12.41 -85.39
C GLY A 190 -7.99 13.17 -86.44
N TYR A 191 -8.37 14.43 -86.69
CA TYR A 191 -7.87 15.24 -87.79
C TYR A 191 -7.85 16.74 -87.46
N ALA A 192 -7.14 17.52 -88.28
CA ALA A 192 -7.05 18.97 -88.16
C ALA A 192 -7.70 19.68 -89.36
N PHE A 193 -8.21 20.89 -89.14
CA PHE A 193 -8.81 21.74 -90.17
C PHE A 193 -8.57 23.22 -89.87
N LEU A 194 -8.72 24.09 -90.86
CA LEU A 194 -8.61 25.53 -90.71
C LEU A 194 -9.97 26.20 -90.74
N LEU A 195 -10.15 27.23 -89.92
CA LEU A 195 -11.35 28.06 -89.89
C LEU A 195 -11.01 29.53 -89.63
N SER A 196 -11.86 30.43 -90.11
CA SER A 196 -11.81 31.84 -89.75
C SER A 196 -12.37 32.06 -88.34
N LYS A 197 -12.03 33.20 -87.73
CA LYS A 197 -12.66 33.70 -86.50
C LYS A 197 -14.18 33.87 -86.62
N SER A 198 -14.71 34.05 -87.83
CA SER A 198 -16.16 34.09 -88.09
C SER A 198 -16.83 32.70 -88.09
N GLY A 199 -16.08 31.62 -87.90
CA GLY A 199 -16.60 30.25 -87.84
C GLY A 199 -16.81 29.61 -89.22
N LYS A 200 -16.16 30.13 -90.26
CA LYS A 200 -16.21 29.55 -91.61
C LYS A 200 -15.02 28.63 -91.83
N ILE A 201 -15.25 27.42 -92.31
CA ILE A 201 -14.19 26.46 -92.63
C ILE A 201 -13.40 27.00 -93.83
N ILE A 202 -12.09 27.13 -93.66
CA ILE A 202 -11.16 27.52 -94.71
C ILE A 202 -10.69 26.28 -95.47
N SER A 203 -10.21 25.27 -94.75
CA SER A 203 -9.69 24.03 -95.33
C SER A 203 -9.98 22.86 -94.41
N HIS A 204 -10.50 21.78 -94.97
CA HIS A 204 -10.90 20.57 -94.26
C HIS A 204 -10.54 19.33 -95.08
N PRO A 205 -10.20 18.19 -94.43
CA PRO A 205 -9.87 16.92 -95.12
C PRO A 205 -10.94 16.45 -96.11
N LYS A 206 -12.21 16.71 -95.79
CA LYS A 206 -13.33 16.54 -96.72
C LYS A 206 -13.65 17.87 -97.39
N ALA A 207 -13.43 17.92 -98.71
CA ALA A 207 -13.49 19.15 -99.49
C ALA A 207 -14.90 19.78 -99.57
N ASP A 208 -15.95 18.98 -99.40
CA ASP A 208 -17.36 19.41 -99.40
C ASP A 208 -17.75 20.26 -98.18
N LEU A 209 -16.87 20.35 -97.18
CA LEU A 209 -17.03 21.18 -95.99
C LEU A 209 -16.30 22.53 -96.11
N ASN A 210 -15.45 22.71 -97.12
CA ASN A 210 -14.76 23.98 -97.33
C ASN A 210 -15.78 25.10 -97.62
N GLY A 211 -15.63 26.23 -96.92
CA GLY A 211 -16.52 27.38 -97.03
C GLY A 211 -17.82 27.31 -96.24
N LYS A 212 -18.16 26.16 -95.62
CA LYS A 212 -19.33 25.99 -94.75
C LYS A 212 -19.07 26.45 -93.32
N SER A 213 -20.11 26.49 -92.48
CA SER A 213 -19.94 26.78 -91.05
C SER A 213 -19.35 25.58 -90.32
N TYR A 214 -18.37 25.80 -89.44
CA TYR A 214 -17.81 24.73 -88.61
C TYR A 214 -18.84 24.10 -87.65
N SER A 215 -19.95 24.77 -87.37
CA SER A 215 -21.05 24.22 -86.57
C SER A 215 -21.68 22.96 -87.18
N GLU A 216 -21.58 22.80 -88.50
CA GLU A 216 -22.07 21.60 -89.21
C GLU A 216 -21.26 20.34 -88.85
N LEU A 217 -20.03 20.49 -88.36
CA LEU A 217 -19.20 19.37 -87.87
C LEU A 217 -19.72 18.79 -86.55
N PHE A 218 -20.51 19.59 -85.80
CA PHE A 218 -20.86 19.34 -84.40
C PHE A 218 -22.37 19.36 -84.19
N ASP A 219 -23.14 18.87 -85.16
CA ASP A 219 -24.61 18.79 -85.10
C ASP A 219 -25.28 20.13 -84.75
N GLY A 220 -24.70 21.25 -85.20
CA GLY A 220 -25.19 22.63 -84.94
C GLY A 220 -24.57 23.31 -83.71
N ALA A 221 -23.71 22.63 -82.95
CA ALA A 221 -23.00 23.23 -81.83
C ALA A 221 -21.87 24.17 -82.29
N ASN A 222 -21.68 25.28 -81.57
CA ASN A 222 -20.60 26.24 -81.78
C ASN A 222 -19.65 26.20 -80.58
N PRO A 223 -18.72 25.22 -80.50
CA PRO A 223 -17.77 25.16 -79.40
C PRO A 223 -16.89 26.40 -79.37
N ALA A 224 -16.53 26.85 -78.16
CA ALA A 224 -15.73 28.06 -78.01
C ALA A 224 -14.37 27.89 -78.69
N LEU A 225 -13.86 28.94 -79.35
CA LEU A 225 -12.55 28.91 -80.02
C LEU A 225 -11.40 29.01 -79.00
N GLU A 226 -11.32 28.01 -78.12
CA GLU A 226 -10.36 27.90 -77.04
C GLU A 226 -9.34 26.77 -77.28
N ARG A 227 -8.16 26.92 -76.68
CA ARG A 227 -7.07 25.94 -76.78
C ARG A 227 -7.30 24.68 -75.96
N THR A 228 -8.17 24.75 -74.96
CA THR A 228 -8.53 23.65 -74.06
C THR A 228 -9.39 22.63 -74.79
N LEU A 229 -9.24 21.36 -74.43
CA LEU A 229 -10.06 20.29 -74.99
C LEU A 229 -11.49 20.39 -74.47
N GLN A 230 -12.43 20.51 -75.40
CA GLN A 230 -13.85 20.58 -75.11
C GLN A 230 -14.55 19.30 -75.56
N ASN A 231 -15.44 18.81 -74.70
CA ASN A 231 -16.32 17.69 -75.06
C ASN A 231 -17.49 18.21 -75.88
N VAL A 232 -17.59 17.72 -77.11
CA VAL A 232 -18.65 18.08 -78.05
C VAL A 232 -19.25 16.81 -78.61
N LYS A 233 -20.51 16.86 -79.05
CA LYS A 233 -21.12 15.76 -79.80
C LYS A 233 -21.26 16.19 -81.25
N GLY A 234 -20.87 15.30 -82.16
CA GLY A 234 -20.98 15.52 -83.60
C GLY A 234 -21.06 14.18 -84.32
N GLY A 235 -21.97 14.04 -85.29
CA GLY A 235 -22.11 12.81 -86.07
C GLY A 235 -22.45 11.57 -85.23
N GLY A 236 -23.14 11.75 -84.09
CA GLY A 236 -23.49 10.67 -83.16
C GLY A 236 -22.35 10.18 -82.26
N LYS A 237 -21.16 10.81 -82.31
CA LYS A 237 -19.98 10.44 -81.52
C LYS A 237 -19.67 11.48 -80.45
N LYS A 238 -18.94 11.07 -79.40
CA LYS A 238 -18.32 12.00 -78.45
C LYS A 238 -16.98 12.42 -78.99
N LEU A 239 -16.84 13.72 -79.22
CA LEU A 239 -15.67 14.33 -79.82
C LEU A 239 -14.96 15.21 -78.78
N LEU A 240 -13.64 15.21 -78.84
CA LEU A 240 -12.79 16.17 -78.15
C LEU A 240 -12.28 17.16 -79.18
N VAL A 241 -12.54 18.44 -78.95
CA VAL A 241 -12.18 19.50 -79.89
C VAL A 241 -11.33 20.57 -79.23
N SER A 242 -10.37 21.12 -79.96
CA SER A 242 -9.59 22.29 -79.53
C SER A 242 -9.30 23.21 -80.70
N PHE A 243 -9.11 24.50 -80.41
CA PHE A 243 -8.88 25.54 -81.39
C PHE A 243 -7.63 26.35 -81.05
N THR A 244 -6.66 26.35 -81.97
CA THR A 244 -5.40 27.09 -81.81
C THR A 244 -5.36 28.27 -82.79
N PRO A 245 -5.29 29.53 -82.30
CA PRO A 245 -5.21 30.70 -83.18
C PRO A 245 -3.87 30.77 -83.93
N LEU A 246 -3.92 31.19 -85.19
CA LEU A 246 -2.76 31.51 -86.03
C LEU A 246 -2.31 32.96 -85.80
N THR A 247 -1.76 33.23 -84.62
CA THR A 247 -1.37 34.58 -84.17
C THR A 247 -0.32 35.29 -85.03
N ASN A 248 0.54 34.56 -85.76
CA ASN A 248 1.58 35.15 -86.61
C ASN A 248 1.18 35.24 -88.10
N LEU A 249 -0.03 34.80 -88.46
CA LEU A 249 -0.52 34.91 -89.83
C LEU A 249 -0.87 36.36 -90.14
N LYS A 250 -0.20 36.95 -91.11
CA LYS A 250 -0.40 38.37 -91.43
C LYS A 250 -1.71 38.58 -92.21
N GLY A 251 -2.59 39.41 -91.66
CA GLY A 251 -3.79 39.90 -92.34
C GLY A 251 -5.05 39.04 -92.18
N MET A 252 -4.99 37.89 -91.51
CA MET A 252 -6.14 37.00 -91.31
C MET A 252 -6.18 36.41 -89.88
N ASP A 253 -7.34 36.50 -89.22
CA ASP A 253 -7.60 35.86 -87.92
C ASP A 253 -8.10 34.42 -88.13
N TRP A 254 -7.20 33.48 -88.38
CA TRP A 254 -7.52 32.06 -88.60
C TRP A 254 -7.14 31.19 -87.40
N TYR A 255 -7.78 30.02 -87.31
CA TYR A 255 -7.57 29.02 -86.28
C TYR A 255 -7.31 27.66 -86.92
N ILE A 256 -6.54 26.81 -86.26
CA ILE A 256 -6.56 25.36 -86.47
C ILE A 256 -7.54 24.76 -85.48
N GLY A 257 -8.57 24.08 -86.00
CA GLY A 257 -9.41 23.18 -85.21
C GLY A 257 -8.86 21.76 -85.27
N VAL A 258 -8.75 21.10 -84.12
CA VAL A 258 -8.44 19.67 -84.01
C VAL A 258 -9.67 18.96 -83.47
N VAL A 259 -10.05 17.84 -84.09
CA VAL A 259 -11.20 17.01 -83.69
C VAL A 259 -10.73 15.60 -83.46
N LEU A 260 -11.08 15.02 -82.31
CA LEU A 260 -10.71 13.65 -81.93
C LEU A 260 -11.93 12.85 -81.47
N ASP A 261 -11.92 11.55 -81.71
CA ASP A 261 -12.92 10.60 -81.24
C ASP A 261 -12.56 10.12 -79.81
N GLU A 262 -13.41 10.45 -78.82
CA GLU A 262 -13.18 10.10 -77.41
C GLU A 262 -13.15 8.57 -77.21
N ASP A 263 -13.92 7.82 -77.99
CA ASP A 263 -14.00 6.37 -77.85
C ASP A 263 -12.74 5.68 -78.40
N VAL A 264 -12.14 6.21 -79.47
CA VAL A 264 -10.87 5.73 -80.02
C VAL A 264 -9.71 6.05 -79.07
N LEU A 265 -9.69 7.27 -78.50
CA LEU A 265 -8.69 7.68 -77.51
C LEU A 265 -8.75 6.83 -76.22
N MET A 266 -9.95 6.43 -75.79
CA MET A 266 -10.15 5.69 -74.54
C MET A 266 -10.19 4.16 -74.73
N ALA A 267 -10.12 3.64 -75.96
CA ALA A 267 -10.25 2.22 -76.26
C ALA A 267 -9.22 1.33 -75.53
N GLU A 268 -7.96 1.78 -75.39
CA GLU A 268 -6.92 1.02 -74.68
C GLU A 268 -7.17 0.91 -73.16
N THR A 269 -7.97 1.80 -72.57
CA THR A 269 -8.20 1.87 -71.11
C THR A 269 -9.24 0.88 -70.61
N ASN A 270 -10.24 0.56 -71.44
CA ASN A 270 -11.32 -0.34 -71.04
C ASN A 270 -10.81 -1.79 -70.90
N ALA A 271 -9.82 -2.20 -71.70
CA ALA A 271 -9.19 -3.52 -71.57
C ALA A 271 -8.37 -3.67 -70.27
N LEU A 272 -7.77 -2.58 -69.76
CA LEU A 272 -6.99 -2.57 -68.52
C LEU A 272 -7.91 -2.62 -67.28
N SER A 273 -9.07 -1.98 -67.35
CA SER A 273 -10.05 -1.96 -66.24
C SER A 273 -10.59 -3.36 -65.89
N TRP A 274 -10.93 -4.17 -66.89
CA TRP A 274 -11.43 -5.54 -66.69
C TRP A 274 -10.37 -6.50 -66.12
N ARG A 275 -9.10 -6.36 -66.54
CA ARG A 275 -7.98 -7.16 -65.99
C ARG A 275 -7.74 -6.86 -64.51
N SER A 276 -7.88 -5.61 -64.10
CA SER A 276 -7.73 -5.22 -62.69
C SER A 276 -8.83 -5.79 -61.80
N ALA A 277 -10.08 -5.84 -62.26
CA ALA A 277 -11.21 -6.37 -61.51
C ALA A 277 -11.09 -7.88 -61.23
N LEU A 278 -10.66 -8.67 -62.23
CA LEU A 278 -10.38 -10.11 -62.06
C LEU A 278 -9.24 -10.38 -61.07
N GLY A 279 -8.17 -9.57 -61.12
CA GLY A 279 -7.04 -9.68 -60.19
C GLY A 279 -7.44 -9.44 -58.73
N THR A 280 -8.29 -8.45 -58.48
CA THR A 280 -8.79 -8.15 -57.13
C THR A 280 -9.63 -9.29 -56.56
N ILE A 281 -10.53 -9.89 -57.35
CA ILE A 281 -11.39 -11.00 -56.90
C ILE A 281 -10.54 -12.24 -56.56
N ALA A 282 -9.59 -12.59 -57.43
CA ALA A 282 -8.70 -13.74 -57.19
C ALA A 282 -7.81 -13.52 -55.95
N GLY A 283 -7.27 -12.30 -55.76
CA GLY A 283 -6.43 -11.96 -54.62
C GLY A 283 -7.16 -12.05 -53.28
N VAL A 284 -8.42 -11.62 -53.24
CA VAL A 284 -9.27 -11.74 -52.03
C VAL A 284 -9.52 -13.20 -51.66
N LEU A 285 -9.86 -14.06 -52.63
CA LEU A 285 -10.15 -15.47 -52.38
C LEU A 285 -8.93 -16.24 -51.86
N ILE A 286 -7.76 -16.00 -52.44
CA ILE A 286 -6.49 -16.61 -51.99
C ILE A 286 -6.15 -16.12 -50.57
N SER A 287 -6.32 -14.83 -50.30
CA SER A 287 -6.04 -14.25 -48.97
C SER A 287 -6.94 -14.84 -47.88
N MET A 288 -8.23 -15.08 -48.17
CA MET A 288 -9.15 -15.73 -47.23
C MET A 288 -8.72 -17.17 -46.90
N LEU A 289 -8.29 -17.94 -47.91
CA LEU A 289 -7.82 -19.31 -47.72
C LEU A 289 -6.56 -19.37 -46.84
N VAL A 290 -5.58 -18.50 -47.12
CA VAL A 290 -4.32 -18.43 -46.36
C VAL A 290 -4.57 -17.98 -44.92
N LEU A 291 -5.38 -16.94 -44.71
CA LEU A 291 -5.75 -16.47 -43.37
C LEU A 291 -6.47 -17.54 -42.55
N GLY A 292 -7.37 -18.30 -43.19
CA GLY A 292 -8.08 -19.40 -42.54
C GLY A 292 -7.14 -20.50 -42.03
N ILE A 293 -6.19 -20.94 -42.86
CA ILE A 293 -5.19 -21.95 -42.48
C ILE A 293 -4.26 -21.41 -41.38
N LEU A 294 -3.77 -20.18 -41.52
CA LEU A 294 -2.85 -19.56 -40.54
C LEU A 294 -3.51 -19.43 -39.15
N MET A 295 -4.76 -18.95 -39.09
CA MET A 295 -5.50 -18.81 -37.83
C MET A 295 -5.83 -20.15 -37.17
N SER A 296 -6.08 -21.20 -37.97
CA SER A 296 -6.32 -22.55 -37.42
C SER A 296 -5.07 -23.16 -36.77
N LYS A 297 -3.87 -22.82 -37.25
CA LYS A 297 -2.60 -23.27 -36.66
C LYS A 297 -2.19 -22.42 -35.45
N LEU A 298 -2.27 -21.09 -35.55
CA LEU A 298 -1.86 -20.17 -34.47
C LEU A 298 -2.76 -20.28 -33.22
N LEU A 299 -4.04 -20.61 -33.38
CA LEU A 299 -4.99 -20.70 -32.26
C LEU A 299 -5.16 -22.14 -31.72
N LYS A 300 -4.48 -23.14 -32.30
CA LYS A 300 -4.53 -24.54 -31.82
C LYS A 300 -4.03 -24.71 -30.36
N PRO A 301 -2.97 -24.01 -29.91
CA PRO A 301 -2.53 -24.06 -28.51
C PRO A 301 -3.58 -23.58 -27.49
N LEU A 302 -4.55 -22.74 -27.88
CA LEU A 302 -5.65 -22.33 -26.99
C LEU A 302 -6.61 -23.47 -26.66
N ASP A 303 -6.81 -24.44 -27.55
CA ASP A 303 -7.61 -25.62 -27.25
C ASP A 303 -6.89 -26.50 -26.19
N HIS A 304 -5.55 -26.59 -26.22
CA HIS A 304 -4.76 -27.26 -25.17
C HIS A 304 -4.81 -26.53 -23.82
N LEU A 305 -4.76 -25.19 -23.83
CA LEU A 305 -4.93 -24.37 -22.63
C LEU A 305 -6.31 -24.60 -21.99
N ASN A 306 -7.38 -24.61 -22.81
CA ASN A 306 -8.74 -24.87 -22.35
C ASN A 306 -8.89 -26.30 -21.80
N GLN A 307 -8.32 -27.30 -22.47
CA GLN A 307 -8.38 -28.70 -22.04
C GLN A 307 -7.62 -28.93 -20.73
N SER A 308 -6.45 -28.33 -20.59
CA SER A 308 -5.65 -28.40 -19.34
C SER A 308 -6.32 -27.63 -18.19
N LEU A 309 -6.97 -26.48 -18.46
CA LEU A 309 -7.81 -25.80 -17.47
C LEU A 309 -9.01 -26.66 -17.07
N HIS A 310 -9.61 -27.40 -18.01
CA HIS A 310 -10.70 -28.32 -17.73
C HIS A 310 -10.25 -29.52 -16.89
N GLU A 311 -9.03 -30.03 -17.12
CA GLU A 311 -8.41 -31.09 -16.33
C GLU A 311 -8.05 -30.63 -14.91
N ILE A 312 -7.51 -29.41 -14.73
CA ILE A 312 -7.24 -28.84 -13.40
C ILE A 312 -8.56 -28.60 -12.64
N ASN A 313 -9.60 -28.13 -13.32
CA ASN A 313 -10.90 -27.86 -12.68
C ASN A 313 -11.71 -29.15 -12.38
N ARG A 314 -11.40 -30.27 -13.07
CA ARG A 314 -11.95 -31.60 -12.77
C ARG A 314 -11.07 -32.44 -11.84
N GLY A 315 -9.77 -32.17 -11.78
CA GLY A 315 -8.76 -32.98 -11.09
C GLY A 315 -8.77 -32.89 -9.57
N GLU A 316 -9.92 -32.54 -8.98
CA GLU A 316 -10.17 -32.49 -7.52
C GLU A 316 -9.21 -31.63 -6.68
N GLY A 317 -8.30 -30.86 -7.30
CA GLY A 317 -7.28 -30.07 -6.60
C GLY A 317 -5.83 -30.49 -6.88
N ASP A 318 -5.55 -31.28 -7.93
CA ASP A 318 -4.15 -31.59 -8.32
C ASP A 318 -3.42 -30.38 -8.89
N LEU A 319 -2.69 -29.68 -8.01
CA LEU A 319 -1.89 -28.50 -8.34
C LEU A 319 -0.52 -28.87 -8.90
N THR A 320 -0.15 -30.15 -9.02
CA THR A 320 1.16 -30.60 -9.56
C THR A 320 1.21 -30.54 -11.09
N ASN A 321 0.06 -30.52 -11.75
CA ASN A 321 -0.02 -30.39 -13.20
C ASN A 321 0.46 -29.01 -13.66
N ARG A 322 1.12 -28.97 -14.83
CA ARG A 322 1.65 -27.74 -15.43
C ARG A 322 1.23 -27.65 -16.89
N LEU A 323 0.93 -26.44 -17.34
CA LEU A 323 0.70 -26.17 -18.75
C LEU A 323 2.02 -26.31 -19.51
N PRO A 324 2.05 -27.05 -20.63
CA PRO A 324 3.25 -27.15 -21.46
C PRO A 324 3.58 -25.77 -22.05
N ILE A 325 4.81 -25.31 -21.83
CA ILE A 325 5.31 -24.05 -22.39
C ILE A 325 5.90 -24.37 -23.76
N VAL A 326 5.13 -24.15 -24.82
CA VAL A 326 5.53 -24.41 -26.21
C VAL A 326 5.56 -23.10 -26.98
N GLY A 327 6.70 -22.76 -27.57
CA GLY A 327 6.89 -21.49 -28.30
C GLY A 327 7.35 -20.35 -27.40
N ASN A 328 7.27 -19.12 -27.92
CA ASN A 328 7.68 -17.89 -27.24
C ASN A 328 6.71 -16.72 -27.53
N ASP A 329 5.44 -17.06 -27.71
CA ASP A 329 4.35 -16.14 -28.03
C ASP A 329 3.51 -15.81 -26.78
N GLU A 330 2.42 -15.06 -26.98
CA GLU A 330 1.51 -14.65 -25.91
C GLU A 330 0.89 -15.85 -25.18
N ILE A 331 0.73 -16.99 -25.86
CA ILE A 331 0.19 -18.21 -25.25
C ILE A 331 1.25 -18.86 -24.34
N ALA A 332 2.52 -18.91 -24.78
CA ALA A 332 3.62 -19.37 -23.94
C ALA A 332 3.78 -18.49 -22.68
N HIS A 333 3.60 -17.17 -22.80
CA HIS A 333 3.63 -16.24 -21.67
C HIS A 333 2.48 -16.51 -20.68
N VAL A 334 1.24 -16.69 -21.17
CA VAL A 334 0.09 -17.03 -20.32
C VAL A 334 0.29 -18.38 -19.63
N SER A 335 0.80 -19.40 -20.33
CA SER A 335 1.13 -20.70 -19.72
C SER A 335 2.18 -20.57 -18.60
N LYS A 336 3.19 -19.71 -18.78
CA LYS A 336 4.22 -19.44 -17.77
C LYS A 336 3.65 -18.75 -16.53
N GLU A 337 2.88 -17.67 -16.71
CA GLU A 337 2.24 -16.95 -15.60
C GLU A 337 1.22 -17.83 -14.85
N PHE A 338 0.48 -18.66 -15.58
CA PHE A 338 -0.43 -19.62 -14.97
C PHE A 338 0.31 -20.70 -14.16
N ASN A 339 1.43 -21.22 -14.68
CA ASN A 339 2.29 -22.15 -13.93
C ASN A 339 2.90 -21.49 -12.68
N TYR A 340 3.26 -20.20 -12.76
CA TYR A 340 3.72 -19.43 -11.61
C TYR A 340 2.60 -19.28 -10.56
N PHE A 341 1.38 -18.96 -10.99
CA PHE A 341 0.21 -18.92 -10.12
C PHE A 341 -0.04 -20.27 -9.41
N LEU A 342 0.04 -21.39 -10.13
CA LEU A 342 -0.05 -22.73 -9.52
C LEU A 342 1.08 -22.99 -8.52
N GLN A 343 2.32 -22.60 -8.83
CA GLN A 343 3.46 -22.71 -7.91
C GLN A 343 3.20 -21.92 -6.62
N THR A 344 2.71 -20.69 -6.73
CA THR A 344 2.35 -19.86 -5.57
C THR A 344 1.24 -20.51 -4.74
N LEU A 345 0.20 -21.07 -5.38
CA LEU A 345 -0.85 -21.82 -4.68
C LEU A 345 -0.29 -23.05 -3.97
N GLN A 346 0.61 -23.82 -4.60
CA GLN A 346 1.24 -24.96 -3.96
C GLN A 346 2.03 -24.57 -2.71
N THR A 347 2.83 -23.50 -2.79
CA THR A 347 3.58 -22.98 -1.64
C THR A 347 2.63 -22.53 -0.53
N LEU A 348 1.59 -21.75 -0.85
CA LEU A 348 0.61 -21.29 0.13
C LEU A 348 -0.12 -22.46 0.81
N ILE A 349 -0.61 -23.44 0.06
CA ILE A 349 -1.28 -24.62 0.63
C ILE A 349 -0.31 -25.44 1.50
N SER A 350 0.95 -25.58 1.09
CA SER A 350 1.99 -26.27 1.87
C SER A 350 2.32 -25.52 3.18
N GLU A 351 2.42 -24.20 3.12
CA GLU A 351 2.63 -23.35 4.31
C GLU A 351 1.44 -23.42 5.27
N VAL A 352 0.20 -23.40 4.75
CA VAL A 352 -1.01 -23.56 5.57
C VAL A 352 -1.08 -24.95 6.20
N LYS A 353 -0.73 -26.01 5.48
CA LYS A 353 -0.64 -27.38 6.04
C LYS A 353 0.40 -27.44 7.17
N SER A 354 1.60 -26.90 6.94
CA SER A 354 2.66 -26.84 7.95
C SER A 354 2.22 -26.04 9.20
N SER A 355 1.58 -24.88 8.98
CA SER A 355 1.03 -24.06 10.06
C SER A 355 -0.07 -24.80 10.83
N SER A 356 -0.93 -25.56 10.14
CA SER A 356 -1.99 -26.38 10.75
C SER A 356 -1.39 -27.46 11.66
N VAL A 357 -0.30 -28.13 11.25
CA VAL A 357 0.44 -29.08 12.10
C VAL A 357 0.97 -28.39 13.36
N LEU A 358 1.57 -27.22 13.22
CA LEU A 358 2.15 -26.47 14.34
C LEU A 358 1.07 -25.97 15.33
N VAL A 359 -0.09 -25.55 14.83
CA VAL A 359 -1.26 -25.21 15.66
C VAL A 359 -1.77 -26.45 16.39
N ARG A 360 -1.85 -27.61 15.73
CA ARG A 360 -2.27 -28.88 16.36
C ARG A 360 -1.32 -29.27 17.49
N GLU A 361 -0.01 -29.25 17.25
CA GLU A 361 1.00 -29.56 18.27
C GLU A 361 0.93 -28.59 19.46
N SER A 362 0.83 -27.29 19.18
CA SER A 362 0.70 -26.25 20.22
C SER A 362 -0.58 -26.43 21.05
N THR A 363 -1.66 -26.85 20.40
CA THR A 363 -2.95 -27.12 21.05
C THR A 363 -2.88 -28.35 21.95
N VAL A 364 -2.22 -29.43 21.50
CA VAL A 364 -1.97 -30.63 22.31
C VAL A 364 -1.11 -30.29 23.52
N PHE A 365 -0.02 -29.53 23.33
CA PHE A 365 0.83 -29.07 24.42
C PHE A 365 0.05 -28.21 25.43
N THR A 366 -0.79 -27.30 24.95
CA THR A 366 -1.65 -26.45 25.81
C THR A 366 -2.66 -27.28 26.59
N SER A 367 -3.25 -28.30 25.97
CA SER A 367 -4.18 -29.23 26.64
C SER A 367 -3.48 -30.03 27.74
N ASP A 368 -2.28 -30.55 27.47
CA ASP A 368 -1.49 -31.28 28.47
C ASP A 368 -1.09 -30.36 29.65
N ALA A 369 -0.63 -29.15 29.36
CA ALA A 369 -0.32 -28.16 30.38
C ALA A 369 -1.54 -27.79 31.24
N ALA A 370 -2.72 -27.66 30.63
CA ALA A 370 -3.97 -27.40 31.34
C ALA A 370 -4.38 -28.59 32.23
N ASN A 371 -4.27 -29.84 31.75
CA ASN A 371 -4.51 -31.04 32.56
C ASN A 371 -3.53 -31.13 33.75
N GLN A 372 -2.25 -30.86 33.52
CA GLN A 372 -1.25 -30.81 34.60
C GLN A 372 -1.58 -29.72 35.61
N ALA A 373 -2.01 -28.53 35.16
CA ALA A 373 -2.44 -27.45 36.04
C ALA A 373 -3.65 -27.86 36.89
N SER A 374 -4.68 -28.46 36.29
CA SER A 374 -5.86 -28.99 37.00
C SER A 374 -5.45 -30.00 38.09
N GLY A 375 -4.56 -30.95 37.76
CA GLY A 375 -4.03 -31.91 38.73
C GLY A 375 -3.26 -31.28 39.88
N ARG A 376 -2.42 -30.27 39.61
CA ARG A 376 -1.69 -29.53 40.67
C ARG A 376 -2.62 -28.70 41.56
N LEU A 377 -3.66 -28.12 40.98
CA LEU A 377 -4.67 -27.36 41.73
C LEU A 377 -5.45 -28.25 42.69
N GLN A 378 -5.72 -29.50 42.30
CA GLN A 378 -6.37 -30.47 43.20
C GLN A 378 -5.50 -30.78 44.42
N VAL A 379 -4.18 -30.92 44.24
CA VAL A 379 -3.24 -31.08 45.37
C VAL A 379 -3.20 -29.81 46.22
N GLN A 380 -3.14 -28.62 45.60
CA GLN A 380 -3.16 -27.36 46.32
C GLN A 380 -4.45 -27.18 47.16
N LEU A 381 -5.61 -27.57 46.63
CA LEU A 381 -6.87 -27.53 47.38
C LEU A 381 -6.82 -28.42 48.63
N GLN A 382 -6.24 -29.62 48.53
CA GLN A 382 -6.03 -30.49 49.70
C GLN A 382 -5.09 -29.86 50.74
N GLU A 383 -4.00 -29.23 50.28
CA GLU A 383 -3.08 -28.52 51.17
C GLU A 383 -3.76 -27.33 51.88
N LEU A 384 -4.64 -26.61 51.18
CA LEU A 384 -5.41 -25.50 51.76
C LEU A 384 -6.44 -25.98 52.77
N ASP A 385 -7.12 -27.11 52.53
CA ASP A 385 -8.04 -27.70 53.52
C ASP A 385 -7.28 -28.12 54.79
N GLN A 386 -6.10 -28.73 54.64
CA GLN A 386 -5.25 -29.08 55.78
C GLN A 386 -4.73 -27.83 56.52
N LEU A 387 -4.41 -26.77 55.78
CA LEU A 387 -4.00 -25.48 56.35
C LEU A 387 -5.15 -24.86 57.14
N ALA A 388 -6.38 -24.89 56.62
CA ALA A 388 -7.56 -24.38 57.30
C ALA A 388 -7.81 -25.11 58.63
N VAL A 389 -7.72 -26.44 58.64
CA VAL A 389 -7.80 -27.24 59.89
C VAL A 389 -6.70 -26.83 60.86
N SER A 390 -5.46 -26.67 60.39
CA SER A 390 -4.33 -26.29 61.23
C SER A 390 -4.48 -24.89 61.82
N MET A 391 -5.11 -23.96 61.09
CA MET A 391 -5.43 -22.62 61.58
C MET A 391 -6.56 -22.66 62.62
N GLN A 392 -7.59 -23.48 62.42
CA GLN A 392 -8.63 -23.69 63.43
C GLN A 392 -8.02 -24.19 64.75
N ASP A 393 -7.13 -25.18 64.68
CA ASP A 393 -6.41 -25.70 65.85
C ASP A 393 -5.50 -24.65 66.48
N MET A 394 -4.79 -23.84 65.68
CA MET A 394 -3.93 -22.76 66.18
C MET A 394 -4.72 -21.69 66.93
N SER A 395 -5.91 -21.32 66.44
CA SER A 395 -6.78 -20.35 67.10
C SER A 395 -7.27 -20.89 68.44
N ALA A 396 -7.73 -22.14 68.49
CA ALA A 396 -8.12 -22.79 69.74
C ALA A 396 -6.97 -22.86 70.75
N LYS A 397 -5.74 -23.14 70.29
CA LYS A 397 -4.55 -23.15 71.15
C LYS A 397 -4.15 -21.76 71.64
N ALA A 398 -4.31 -20.73 70.82
CA ALA A 398 -4.07 -19.36 71.23
C ALA A 398 -5.06 -18.92 72.33
N GLU A 399 -6.34 -19.25 72.19
CA GLU A 399 -7.34 -19.02 73.24
C GLU A 399 -7.03 -19.78 74.53
N GLU A 400 -6.61 -21.06 74.43
CA GLU A 400 -6.17 -21.86 75.57
C GLU A 400 -4.97 -21.23 76.29
N VAL A 401 -3.96 -20.77 75.55
CA VAL A 401 -2.78 -20.09 76.11
C VAL A 401 -3.16 -18.77 76.78
N ALA A 402 -4.06 -17.98 76.19
CA ALA A 402 -4.56 -16.75 76.79
C ALA A 402 -5.28 -17.03 78.12
N GLY A 403 -6.17 -18.03 78.14
CA GLY A 403 -6.87 -18.44 79.36
C GLY A 403 -5.93 -18.96 80.45
N ASN A 404 -4.92 -19.75 80.07
CA ASN A 404 -3.88 -20.23 80.99
C ASN A 404 -3.04 -19.08 81.57
N ALA A 405 -2.68 -18.10 80.75
CA ALA A 405 -1.95 -16.92 81.18
C ALA A 405 -2.78 -16.07 82.16
N GLU A 406 -4.07 -15.88 81.90
CA GLU A 406 -4.99 -15.18 82.80
C GLU A 406 -5.15 -15.92 84.15
N ALA A 407 -5.31 -17.25 84.12
CA ALA A 407 -5.35 -18.07 85.33
C ALA A 407 -4.04 -17.98 86.14
N ALA A 408 -2.90 -18.01 85.48
CA ALA A 408 -1.59 -17.86 86.12
C ALA A 408 -1.40 -16.43 86.68
N ALA A 409 -1.91 -15.40 86.02
CA ALA A 409 -1.91 -14.03 86.54
C ALA A 409 -2.75 -13.91 87.83
N ARG A 410 -3.95 -14.50 87.86
CA ARG A 410 -4.79 -14.58 89.07
C ARG A 410 -4.10 -15.30 90.22
N ALA A 411 -3.46 -16.43 89.93
CA ALA A 411 -2.69 -17.19 90.93
C ALA A 411 -1.51 -16.36 91.47
N ALA A 412 -0.81 -15.61 90.60
CA ALA A 412 0.24 -14.70 91.02
C ALA A 412 -0.28 -13.55 91.91
N VAL A 413 -1.44 -12.95 91.61
CA VAL A 413 -2.05 -11.94 92.50
C VAL A 413 -2.31 -12.53 93.89
N THR A 414 -2.95 -13.69 93.94
CA THR A 414 -3.26 -14.39 95.20
C THR A 414 -1.97 -14.71 95.98
N ALA A 415 -0.95 -15.24 95.31
CA ALA A 415 0.33 -15.53 95.95
C ALA A 415 1.02 -14.26 96.48
N ASN A 416 0.86 -13.12 95.80
CA ASN A 416 1.40 -11.85 96.28
C ASN A 416 0.67 -11.34 97.53
N GLU A 417 -0.66 -11.48 97.59
CA GLU A 417 -1.47 -11.14 98.78
C GLU A 417 -1.09 -11.99 100.00
N GLU A 418 -0.93 -13.30 99.81
CA GLU A 418 -0.43 -14.23 100.84
C GLU A 418 1.00 -13.87 101.27
N THR A 419 1.88 -13.52 100.33
CA THR A 419 3.25 -13.08 100.64
C THR A 419 3.26 -11.79 101.46
N GLN A 420 2.42 -10.80 101.12
CA GLN A 420 2.28 -9.56 101.88
C GLN A 420 1.74 -9.80 103.29
N SER A 421 0.78 -10.72 103.43
CA SER A 421 0.27 -11.16 104.73
C SER A 421 1.36 -11.85 105.56
N GLY A 422 2.21 -12.67 104.92
CA GLY A 422 3.39 -13.29 105.53
C GLY A 422 4.42 -12.26 106.02
N VAL A 423 4.74 -11.25 105.20
CA VAL A 423 5.62 -10.12 105.58
C VAL A 423 5.09 -9.42 106.83
N ALA A 424 3.78 -9.11 106.86
CA ALA A 424 3.17 -8.47 108.02
C ALA A 424 3.21 -9.35 109.28
N LEU A 425 3.03 -10.68 109.15
CA LEU A 425 3.11 -11.62 110.26
C LEU A 425 4.54 -11.72 110.82
N VAL A 426 5.54 -11.90 109.95
CA VAL A 426 6.95 -11.98 110.35
C VAL A 426 7.39 -10.68 111.01
N SER A 427 7.00 -9.52 110.46
CA SER A 427 7.31 -8.22 111.06
C SER A 427 6.75 -8.08 112.50
N ARG A 428 5.50 -8.54 112.74
CA ARG A 428 4.93 -8.56 114.10
C ARG A 428 5.67 -9.53 115.02
N SER A 429 6.10 -10.69 114.50
CA SER A 429 6.89 -11.66 115.27
C SER A 429 8.25 -11.09 115.65
N THR A 430 8.95 -10.41 114.75
CA THR A 430 10.22 -9.72 115.04
C THR A 430 10.04 -8.69 116.15
N GLU A 431 8.97 -7.88 116.10
CA GLU A 431 8.66 -6.90 117.14
C GLU A 431 8.36 -7.56 118.50
N ALA A 432 7.64 -8.68 118.50
CA ALA A 432 7.37 -9.44 119.73
C ALA A 432 8.63 -10.07 120.32
N ILE A 433 9.54 -10.60 119.49
CA ILE A 433 10.82 -11.16 119.93
C ILE A 433 11.72 -10.05 120.49
N GLN A 434 11.73 -8.86 119.88
CA GLN A 434 12.50 -7.73 120.40
C GLN A 434 12.00 -7.32 121.79
N ARG A 435 10.67 -7.22 121.98
CA ARG A 435 10.08 -6.98 123.31
C ARG A 435 10.45 -8.06 124.32
N LEU A 436 10.45 -9.33 123.92
CA LEU A 436 10.85 -10.44 124.79
C LEU A 436 12.32 -10.32 125.19
N ALA A 437 13.21 -9.94 124.27
CA ALA A 437 14.61 -9.71 124.58
C ALA A 437 14.80 -8.58 125.60
N ASP A 438 14.01 -7.51 125.50
CA ASP A 438 14.00 -6.39 126.44
C ASP A 438 13.49 -6.84 127.83
N GLU A 439 12.39 -7.60 127.90
CA GLU A 439 11.83 -8.14 129.16
C GLU A 439 12.79 -9.13 129.86
N MET A 440 13.53 -9.91 129.07
CA MET A 440 14.60 -10.78 129.60
C MET A 440 15.75 -9.98 130.18
N ASN A 441 16.11 -8.86 129.56
CA ASN A 441 17.15 -7.98 130.09
C ASN A 441 16.70 -7.35 131.42
N ASP A 442 15.44 -6.90 131.52
CA ASP A 442 14.87 -6.37 132.77
C ASP A 442 14.82 -7.44 133.87
N THR A 443 14.41 -8.67 133.53
CA THR A 443 14.41 -9.79 134.48
C THR A 443 15.82 -10.15 134.95
N SER A 444 16.81 -10.10 134.04
CA SER A 444 18.23 -10.30 134.38
C SER A 444 18.73 -9.26 135.39
N GLN A 445 18.30 -8.00 135.27
CA GLN A 445 18.61 -6.95 136.24
C GLN A 445 18.01 -7.24 137.62
N ALA A 446 16.74 -7.68 137.68
CA ALA A 446 16.08 -8.04 138.93
C ALA A 446 16.73 -9.26 139.63
N ILE A 447 17.15 -10.27 138.86
CA ILE A 447 17.91 -11.43 139.37
C ILE A 447 19.26 -10.97 139.93
N ASN A 448 19.96 -10.06 139.25
CA ASN A 448 21.21 -9.47 139.72
C ASN A 448 21.04 -8.67 141.03
N GLU A 449 19.91 -7.97 141.19
CA GLU A 449 19.58 -7.30 142.45
C GLU A 449 19.31 -8.31 143.58
N LEU A 450 18.56 -9.39 143.29
CA LEU A 450 18.32 -10.46 144.25
C LEU A 450 19.62 -11.16 144.69
N ALA A 451 20.57 -11.36 143.77
CA ALA A 451 21.90 -11.88 144.08
C ALA A 451 22.63 -11.00 145.12
N LYS A 452 22.60 -9.67 144.91
CA LYS A 452 23.19 -8.69 145.84
C LYS A 452 22.51 -8.70 147.20
N LEU A 453 21.17 -8.74 147.24
CA LEU A 453 20.41 -8.80 148.49
C LEU A 453 20.73 -10.08 149.28
N SER A 454 20.87 -11.21 148.59
CA SER A 454 21.23 -12.50 149.21
C SER A 454 22.62 -12.47 149.84
N GLN A 455 23.59 -11.83 149.17
CA GLN A 455 24.93 -11.61 149.69
C GLN A 455 24.92 -10.73 150.96
N ASN A 456 24.06 -9.72 150.99
CA ASN A 456 23.88 -8.87 152.17
C ASN A 456 23.27 -9.64 153.35
N ILE A 457 22.28 -10.51 153.10
CA ILE A 457 21.68 -11.36 154.14
C ILE A 457 22.72 -12.32 154.72
N GLU A 458 23.57 -12.93 153.88
CA GLU A 458 24.66 -13.80 154.34
C GLU A 458 25.61 -13.06 155.30
N SER A 459 25.97 -11.81 154.96
CA SER A 459 26.80 -10.96 155.82
C SER A 459 26.14 -10.72 157.19
N ILE A 460 24.84 -10.42 157.21
CA ILE A 460 24.07 -10.24 158.45
C ILE A 460 24.02 -11.53 159.27
N LEU A 461 23.78 -12.69 158.65
CA LEU A 461 23.75 -13.99 159.32
C LEU A 461 25.09 -14.36 159.94
N SER A 462 26.21 -13.98 159.30
CA SER A 462 27.55 -14.14 159.87
C SER A 462 27.70 -13.35 161.18
N VAL A 463 27.22 -12.11 161.21
CA VAL A 463 27.20 -11.27 162.42
C VAL A 463 26.30 -11.87 163.51
N ILE A 464 25.08 -12.30 163.18
CA ILE A 464 24.15 -12.91 164.15
C ILE A 464 24.74 -14.21 164.73
N THR A 465 25.36 -15.05 163.88
CA THR A 465 26.03 -16.28 164.35
C THR A 465 27.14 -15.93 165.33
N SER A 466 27.97 -14.92 165.02
CA SER A 466 29.02 -14.43 165.92
C SER A 466 28.45 -13.92 167.25
N ILE A 467 27.34 -13.19 167.24
CA ILE A 467 26.65 -12.73 168.46
C ILE A 467 26.12 -13.92 169.26
N ALA A 468 25.52 -14.92 168.60
CA ALA A 468 25.01 -16.12 169.26
C ALA A 468 26.15 -16.97 169.85
N ASP A 469 27.30 -17.09 169.18
CA ASP A 469 28.53 -17.68 169.73
C ASP A 469 29.01 -16.94 170.98
N GLN A 470 29.09 -15.61 170.93
CA GLN A 470 29.45 -14.80 172.09
C GLN A 470 28.45 -14.97 173.24
N THR A 471 27.16 -14.99 172.95
CA THR A 471 26.08 -15.15 173.93
C THR A 471 26.11 -16.54 174.58
N ASN A 472 26.35 -17.59 173.80
CA ASN A 472 26.50 -18.96 174.28
C ASN A 472 27.70 -19.08 175.24
N LEU A 473 28.81 -18.41 174.92
CA LEU A 473 30.03 -18.40 175.73
C LEU A 473 29.84 -17.58 177.02
N LEU A 474 29.16 -16.43 176.95
CA LEU A 474 28.76 -15.62 178.10
C LEU A 474 27.83 -16.40 179.04
N ALA A 475 26.82 -17.09 178.48
CA ALA A 475 25.87 -17.90 179.24
C ALA A 475 26.53 -19.12 179.90
N LEU A 476 27.48 -19.76 179.22
CA LEU A 476 28.30 -20.83 179.80
C LEU A 476 29.10 -20.33 181.00
N ASN A 477 29.76 -19.18 180.87
CA ASN A 477 30.51 -18.57 181.97
C ASN A 477 29.59 -18.23 183.16
N ALA A 478 28.38 -17.71 182.89
CA ALA A 478 27.38 -17.41 183.92
C ALA A 478 26.84 -18.69 184.60
N ALA A 479 26.61 -19.77 183.86
CA ALA A 479 26.17 -21.06 184.41
C ALA A 479 27.24 -21.69 185.31
N ILE A 480 28.52 -21.60 184.92
CA ILE A 480 29.66 -22.04 185.73
C ILE A 480 29.71 -21.26 187.05
N GLU A 481 29.58 -19.94 187.01
CA GLU A 481 29.64 -19.12 188.23
C GLU A 481 28.41 -19.30 189.13
N ALA A 482 27.22 -19.54 188.54
CA ALA A 482 26.00 -19.85 189.27
C ALA A 482 26.05 -21.23 189.97
N ALA A 483 26.67 -22.25 189.34
CA ALA A 483 26.94 -23.54 189.98
C ALA A 483 27.93 -23.40 191.16
N ARG A 484 28.87 -22.45 191.06
CA ARG A 484 29.86 -22.13 192.09
C ARG A 484 29.26 -21.49 193.34
N ALA A 485 28.17 -20.73 193.19
CA ALA A 485 27.43 -20.07 194.28
C ALA A 485 26.47 -20.99 195.06
N GLY A 486 26.37 -22.28 194.71
CA GLY A 486 25.58 -23.28 195.45
C GLY A 486 24.07 -22.97 195.47
N GLU A 487 23.41 -23.18 196.62
CA GLU A 487 21.96 -22.98 196.80
C GLU A 487 21.51 -21.55 196.42
N ALA A 488 22.34 -20.52 196.65
CA ALA A 488 22.02 -19.12 196.34
C ALA A 488 22.03 -18.82 194.82
N GLY A 489 22.79 -19.58 194.03
CA GLY A 489 22.96 -19.39 192.58
C GLY A 489 21.94 -20.14 191.71
N ARG A 490 21.09 -20.98 192.33
CA ARG A 490 20.21 -21.91 191.61
C ARG A 490 19.24 -21.21 190.64
N GLY A 491 18.69 -20.05 191.01
CA GLY A 491 17.84 -19.26 190.11
C GLY A 491 18.60 -18.68 188.91
N PHE A 492 19.84 -18.22 189.12
CA PHE A 492 20.71 -17.71 188.05
C PHE A 492 21.22 -18.81 187.12
N ALA A 493 21.51 -20.01 187.65
CA ALA A 493 21.92 -21.15 186.85
C ALA A 493 20.85 -21.56 185.83
N VAL A 494 19.58 -21.59 186.26
CA VAL A 494 18.44 -21.87 185.39
C VAL A 494 18.31 -20.83 184.27
N VAL A 495 18.47 -19.54 184.59
CA VAL A 495 18.44 -18.47 183.56
C VAL A 495 19.63 -18.58 182.61
N ALA A 496 20.83 -18.87 183.11
CA ALA A 496 22.03 -19.01 182.29
C ALA A 496 21.94 -20.23 181.34
N ASP A 497 21.42 -21.37 181.81
CA ASP A 497 21.15 -22.53 180.94
C ASP A 497 20.06 -22.24 179.90
N GLU A 498 19.03 -21.47 180.24
CA GLU A 498 17.99 -21.07 179.29
C GLU A 498 18.56 -20.10 178.23
N VAL A 499 19.40 -19.13 178.62
CA VAL A 499 20.11 -18.24 177.67
C VAL A 499 21.07 -19.03 176.78
N ARG A 500 21.79 -20.01 177.34
CA ARG A 500 22.70 -20.88 176.58
C ARG A 500 21.93 -21.71 175.55
N LYS A 501 20.81 -22.29 175.96
CA LYS A 501 19.89 -23.02 175.07
C LYS A 501 19.35 -22.11 173.98
N LEU A 502 18.97 -20.86 174.29
CA LEU A 502 18.47 -19.88 173.32
C LEU A 502 19.57 -19.45 172.33
N ALA A 503 20.80 -19.28 172.79
CA ALA A 503 21.95 -18.97 171.95
C ALA A 503 22.30 -20.14 171.01
N SER A 504 22.29 -21.38 171.51
CA SER A 504 22.47 -22.58 170.67
C SER A 504 21.33 -22.74 169.65
N LEU A 505 20.08 -22.48 170.03
CA LEU A 505 18.93 -22.48 169.14
C LEU A 505 19.07 -21.38 168.05
N THR A 506 19.61 -20.21 168.42
CA THR A 506 19.90 -19.11 167.49
C THR A 506 20.98 -19.50 166.48
N GLN A 507 22.08 -20.15 166.91
CA GLN A 507 23.12 -20.65 166.01
C GLN A 507 22.61 -21.73 165.06
N GLN A 508 21.76 -22.63 165.56
CA GLN A 508 21.14 -23.65 164.71
C GLN A 508 20.25 -22.97 163.66
N SER A 509 19.41 -22.02 164.07
CA SER A 509 18.52 -21.28 163.17
C SER A 509 19.31 -20.47 162.13
N THR A 510 20.41 -19.79 162.51
CA THR A 510 21.24 -19.07 161.53
C THR A 510 21.97 -19.98 160.57
N ARG A 511 22.32 -21.21 160.99
CA ARG A 511 22.88 -22.23 160.09
C ARG A 511 21.86 -22.72 159.08
N GLU A 512 20.65 -23.04 159.53
CA GLU A 512 19.54 -23.42 158.64
C GLU A 512 19.21 -22.29 157.63
N ILE A 513 19.19 -21.02 158.07
CA ILE A 513 18.99 -19.89 157.15
C ILE A 513 20.18 -19.74 156.19
N ARG A 514 21.43 -19.93 156.64
CA ARG A 514 22.60 -19.89 155.75
C ARG A 514 22.52 -20.95 154.66
N GLU A 515 22.12 -22.18 154.99
CA GLU A 515 21.89 -23.25 154.01
C GLU A 515 20.80 -22.85 153.00
N MET A 516 19.69 -22.26 153.45
CA MET A 516 18.66 -21.72 152.55
C MET A 516 19.18 -20.59 151.64
N ILE A 517 20.05 -19.70 152.15
CA ILE A 517 20.64 -18.62 151.35
C ILE A 517 21.64 -19.15 150.32
N ASP A 518 22.44 -20.17 150.63
CA ASP A 518 23.36 -20.77 149.65
C ASP A 518 22.60 -21.53 148.54
N GLN A 519 21.51 -22.21 148.90
CA GLN A 519 20.56 -22.77 147.93
C GLN A 519 19.94 -21.68 147.04
N LEU A 520 19.49 -20.58 147.65
CA LEU A 520 18.92 -19.44 146.92
C LEU A 520 19.95 -18.82 145.96
N ARG A 521 21.20 -18.62 146.39
CA ARG A 521 22.27 -18.08 145.54
C ARG A 521 22.56 -18.99 144.35
N THR A 522 22.61 -20.30 144.58
CA THR A 522 22.77 -21.29 143.52
C THR A 522 21.61 -21.21 142.52
N GLY A 523 20.38 -21.09 143.00
CA GLY A 523 19.19 -20.90 142.17
C GLY A 523 19.22 -19.59 141.37
N VAL A 524 19.66 -18.49 141.98
CA VAL A 524 19.81 -17.17 141.35
C VAL A 524 20.84 -17.21 140.22
N LYS A 525 22.01 -17.84 140.44
CA LYS A 525 23.04 -18.00 139.40
C LYS A 525 22.53 -18.83 138.22
N GLN A 526 21.82 -19.93 138.49
CA GLN A 526 21.20 -20.74 137.43
C GLN A 526 20.13 -19.95 136.65
N ALA A 527 19.36 -19.10 137.34
CA ALA A 527 18.37 -18.23 136.70
C ALA A 527 19.03 -17.16 135.82
N GLU A 528 20.14 -16.57 136.26
CA GLU A 528 20.93 -15.62 135.47
C GLU A 528 21.49 -16.26 134.19
N GLU A 529 22.14 -17.43 134.31
CA GLU A 529 22.68 -18.18 133.15
C GLU A 529 21.59 -18.50 132.13
N ARG A 530 20.42 -18.96 132.59
CA ARG A 530 19.25 -19.22 131.73
C ARG A 530 18.71 -17.95 131.08
N MET A 531 18.70 -16.82 131.79
CA MET A 531 18.22 -15.54 131.26
C MET A 531 19.14 -15.01 130.16
N GLN A 532 20.46 -15.09 130.37
CA GLN A 532 21.46 -14.70 129.37
C GLN A 532 21.37 -15.57 128.11
N GLN A 533 21.23 -16.89 128.28
CA GLN A 533 21.02 -17.82 127.17
C GLN A 533 19.73 -17.49 126.40
N SER A 534 18.65 -17.18 127.12
CA SER A 534 17.36 -16.89 126.50
C SER A 534 17.36 -15.55 125.76
N SER A 535 18.02 -14.53 126.31
CA SER A 535 18.22 -13.23 125.65
C SER A 535 19.06 -13.38 124.36
N SER A 536 20.15 -14.15 124.42
CA SER A 536 20.95 -14.46 123.23
C SER A 536 20.13 -15.21 122.17
N THR A 537 19.31 -16.17 122.59
CA THR A 537 18.42 -16.91 121.68
C THR A 537 17.41 -15.97 121.01
N ALA A 538 16.76 -15.09 121.78
CA ALA A 538 15.82 -14.11 121.25
C ALA A 538 16.46 -13.18 120.20
N SER A 539 17.68 -12.69 120.46
CA SER A 539 18.43 -11.85 119.51
C SER A 539 18.75 -12.56 118.19
N VAL A 540 19.17 -13.84 118.26
CA VAL A 540 19.40 -14.67 117.06
C VAL A 540 18.09 -14.88 116.31
N THR A 541 17.00 -15.23 116.99
CA THR A 541 15.68 -15.42 116.36
C THR A 541 15.16 -14.13 115.72
N ALA A 542 15.41 -12.95 116.31
CA ALA A 542 15.06 -11.67 115.69
C ALA A 542 15.82 -11.43 114.39
N THR A 543 17.11 -11.78 114.35
CA THR A 543 17.96 -11.68 113.15
C THR A 543 17.48 -12.63 112.05
N GLU A 544 17.18 -13.89 112.39
CA GLU A 544 16.64 -14.88 111.45
C GLU A 544 15.27 -14.46 110.90
N ALA A 545 14.40 -13.91 111.75
CA ALA A 545 13.11 -13.35 111.32
C ALA A 545 13.29 -12.17 110.36
N GLY A 546 14.28 -11.30 110.58
CA GLY A 546 14.65 -10.23 109.65
C GLY A 546 15.08 -10.76 108.28
N ALA A 547 15.93 -11.79 108.24
CA ALA A 547 16.35 -12.43 107.00
C ALA A 547 15.18 -13.11 106.26
N ALA A 548 14.25 -13.73 107.01
CA ALA A 548 13.02 -14.28 106.44
C ALA A 548 12.14 -13.19 105.78
N ASN A 549 12.06 -12.01 106.39
CA ASN A 549 11.31 -10.88 105.83
C ASN A 549 11.92 -10.39 104.51
N GLU A 550 13.26 -10.32 104.41
CA GLU A 550 13.97 -9.97 103.17
C GLU A 550 13.73 -11.00 102.06
N MET A 551 13.71 -12.29 102.41
CA MET A 551 13.38 -13.37 101.46
C MET A 551 11.95 -13.24 100.93
N LEU A 552 10.97 -12.97 101.80
CA LEU A 552 9.58 -12.72 101.38
C LEU A 552 9.46 -11.49 100.47
N GLY A 553 10.24 -10.43 100.72
CA GLY A 553 10.33 -9.27 99.83
C GLY A 553 10.78 -9.66 98.42
N ARG A 554 11.87 -10.44 98.29
CA ARG A 554 12.34 -10.95 97.00
C ARG A 554 11.30 -11.85 96.30
N ILE A 555 10.56 -12.66 97.06
CA ILE A 555 9.48 -13.50 96.53
C ILE A 555 8.37 -12.62 95.95
N SER A 556 7.93 -11.58 96.65
CA SER A 556 6.90 -10.63 96.16
C SER A 556 7.32 -9.94 94.86
N GLU A 557 8.58 -9.51 94.74
CA GLU A 557 9.11 -8.98 93.47
C GLU A 557 9.09 -10.01 92.34
N GLY A 558 9.47 -11.25 92.64
CA GLY A 558 9.42 -12.37 91.71
C GLY A 558 8.00 -12.62 91.20
N ILE A 559 7.02 -12.65 92.09
CA ILE A 559 5.60 -12.82 91.76
C ILE A 559 5.09 -11.66 90.90
N THR A 560 5.50 -10.42 91.20
CA THR A 560 5.15 -9.24 90.39
C THR A 560 5.69 -9.36 88.96
N ARG A 561 6.92 -9.88 88.78
CA ARG A 561 7.48 -10.16 87.46
C ARG A 561 6.70 -11.24 86.72
N ILE A 562 6.31 -12.32 87.40
CA ILE A 562 5.47 -13.40 86.83
C ILE A 562 4.13 -12.84 86.35
N ASN A 563 3.47 -11.99 87.13
CA ASN A 563 2.20 -11.38 86.76
C ASN A 563 2.33 -10.55 85.46
N LYS A 564 3.38 -9.72 85.35
CA LYS A 564 3.67 -8.95 84.13
C LYS A 564 3.91 -9.84 82.91
N MET A 565 4.67 -10.93 83.07
CA MET A 565 4.91 -11.90 81.99
C MET A 565 3.60 -12.55 81.53
N ASN A 566 2.74 -12.96 82.45
CA ASN A 566 1.46 -13.56 82.11
C ASN A 566 0.55 -12.59 81.34
N LEU A 567 0.54 -11.30 81.70
CA LEU A 567 -0.18 -10.29 80.91
C LEU A 567 0.36 -10.19 79.48
N GLN A 568 1.69 -10.19 79.30
CA GLN A 568 2.30 -10.17 77.97
C GLN A 568 1.98 -11.43 77.16
N ILE A 569 2.00 -12.61 77.79
CA ILE A 569 1.62 -13.87 77.14
C ILE A 569 0.16 -13.81 76.68
N SER A 570 -0.76 -13.29 77.51
CA SER A 570 -2.16 -13.13 77.13
C SER A 570 -2.34 -12.19 75.94
N ILE A 571 -1.59 -11.09 75.87
CA ILE A 571 -1.64 -10.15 74.74
C ILE A 571 -1.10 -10.83 73.46
N ALA A 572 0.05 -11.48 73.55
CA ALA A 572 0.66 -12.18 72.42
C ALA A 572 -0.24 -13.31 71.88
N ALA A 573 -0.91 -14.04 72.77
CA ALA A 573 -1.90 -15.05 72.39
C ALA A 573 -3.12 -14.43 71.69
N GLY A 574 -3.59 -13.25 72.14
CA GLY A 574 -4.64 -12.51 71.45
C GLY A 574 -4.24 -12.07 70.02
N GLU A 575 -3.03 -11.54 69.86
CA GLU A 575 -2.47 -11.19 68.54
C GLU A 575 -2.31 -12.42 67.63
N GLN A 576 -1.88 -13.55 68.21
CA GLN A 576 -1.77 -14.82 67.48
C GLN A 576 -3.15 -15.27 66.98
N SER A 577 -4.20 -15.24 67.81
CA SER A 577 -5.56 -15.60 67.40
C SER A 577 -6.07 -14.71 66.25
N SER A 578 -5.87 -13.39 66.34
CA SER A 578 -6.23 -12.45 65.27
C SER A 578 -5.46 -12.72 63.97
N THR A 579 -4.16 -13.01 64.07
CA THR A 579 -3.34 -13.36 62.90
C THR A 579 -3.82 -14.66 62.25
N THR A 580 -4.19 -15.65 63.05
CA THR A 580 -4.76 -16.92 62.59
C THR A 580 -6.08 -16.72 61.85
N GLU A 581 -6.96 -15.83 62.32
CA GLU A 581 -8.21 -15.49 61.61
C GLU A 581 -7.94 -14.87 60.23
N VAL A 582 -6.95 -13.96 60.14
CA VAL A 582 -6.53 -13.37 58.86
C VAL A 582 -5.97 -14.43 57.92
N ILE A 583 -5.13 -15.34 58.42
CA ILE A 583 -4.59 -16.44 57.61
C ILE A 583 -5.74 -17.34 57.13
N ASN A 584 -6.68 -17.71 57.99
CA ASN A 584 -7.82 -18.55 57.62
C ASN A 584 -8.68 -17.90 56.51
N ARG A 585 -8.93 -16.59 56.60
CA ARG A 585 -9.63 -15.84 55.55
C ARG A 585 -8.84 -15.86 54.23
N ASN A 586 -7.53 -15.67 54.29
CA ASN A 586 -6.68 -15.72 53.10
C ASN A 586 -6.64 -17.13 52.49
N THR A 587 -6.57 -18.18 53.31
CA THR A 587 -6.67 -19.58 52.87
C THR A 587 -7.97 -19.84 52.12
N THR A 588 -9.10 -19.34 52.64
CA THR A 588 -10.41 -19.43 51.97
C THR A 588 -10.41 -18.71 50.62
N ASN A 589 -9.87 -17.49 50.55
CA ASN A 589 -9.75 -16.75 49.30
C ASN A 589 -8.87 -17.47 48.27
N ILE A 590 -7.73 -18.03 48.69
CA ILE A 590 -6.84 -18.79 47.80
C ILE A 590 -7.57 -20.04 47.30
N ARG A 591 -8.33 -20.72 48.16
CA ARG A 591 -9.13 -21.89 47.78
C ARG A 591 -10.14 -21.55 46.69
N ASP A 592 -10.88 -20.45 46.85
CA ASP A 592 -11.87 -20.00 45.86
C ASP A 592 -11.21 -19.64 44.51
N ILE A 593 -10.04 -19.00 44.55
CA ILE A 593 -9.23 -18.72 43.35
C ILE A 593 -8.76 -20.03 42.72
N SER A 594 -8.24 -20.97 43.49
CA SER A 594 -7.80 -22.28 42.99
C SER A 594 -8.94 -23.04 42.30
N HIS A 595 -10.16 -22.97 42.83
CA HIS A 595 -11.34 -23.52 42.14
C HIS A 595 -11.60 -22.83 40.79
N GLN A 596 -11.58 -21.49 40.74
CA GLN A 596 -11.77 -20.76 39.47
C GLN A 596 -10.70 -21.10 38.43
N VAL A 597 -9.44 -21.27 38.86
CA VAL A 597 -8.35 -21.65 37.96
C VAL A 597 -8.51 -23.10 37.50
N ALA A 598 -9.00 -24.01 38.35
CA ALA A 598 -9.25 -25.39 37.99
C ALA A 598 -10.38 -25.48 36.94
N ASP A 599 -11.49 -24.77 37.16
CA ASP A 599 -12.58 -24.65 36.18
C ASP A 599 -12.09 -24.05 34.85
N GLY A 600 -11.21 -23.05 34.92
CA GLY A 600 -10.56 -22.44 33.76
C GLY A 600 -9.66 -23.41 33.00
N ALA A 601 -8.87 -24.23 33.71
CA ALA A 601 -8.04 -25.27 33.11
C ALA A 601 -8.89 -26.35 32.41
N ASP A 602 -9.97 -26.80 33.05
CA ASP A 602 -10.92 -27.73 32.44
C ASP A 602 -11.60 -27.14 31.19
N SER A 603 -11.94 -25.85 31.21
CA SER A 603 -12.46 -25.16 30.03
C SER A 603 -11.43 -25.08 28.91
N GLN A 604 -10.17 -24.80 29.25
CA GLN A 604 -9.07 -24.76 28.29
C GLN A 604 -8.87 -26.11 27.60
N VAL A 605 -8.94 -27.22 28.35
CA VAL A 605 -8.88 -28.58 27.78
C VAL A 605 -10.01 -28.78 26.76
N ARG A 606 -11.26 -28.42 27.09
CA ARG A 606 -12.40 -28.52 26.16
C ARG A 606 -12.17 -27.69 24.89
N GLN A 607 -11.66 -26.47 25.03
CA GLN A 607 -11.37 -25.60 23.89
C GLN A 607 -10.25 -26.14 23.01
N CYS A 608 -9.22 -26.73 23.62
CA CYS A 608 -8.17 -27.42 22.89
C CYS A 608 -8.73 -28.61 22.10
N THR A 609 -9.67 -29.39 22.64
CA THR A 609 -10.35 -30.47 21.89
C THR A 609 -11.06 -29.91 20.66
N VAL A 610 -11.84 -28.85 20.80
CA VAL A 610 -12.54 -28.20 19.66
C VAL A 610 -11.55 -27.68 18.62
N MET A 611 -10.43 -27.09 19.05
CA MET A 611 -9.39 -26.60 18.15
C MET A 611 -8.71 -27.74 17.38
N VAL A 612 -8.44 -28.88 18.03
CA VAL A 612 -7.93 -30.08 17.34
C VAL A 612 -8.91 -30.56 16.27
N ASP A 613 -10.22 -30.57 16.56
CA ASP A 613 -11.25 -30.95 15.58
C ASP A 613 -11.31 -29.97 14.41
N GLN A 614 -11.23 -28.66 14.67
CA GLN A 614 -11.21 -27.63 13.62
C GLN A 614 -9.98 -27.75 12.72
N VAL A 615 -8.79 -27.95 13.30
CA VAL A 615 -7.55 -28.16 12.55
C VAL A 615 -7.62 -29.46 11.75
N SER A 616 -8.19 -30.53 12.31
CA SER A 616 -8.39 -31.79 11.57
C SER A 616 -9.33 -31.62 10.37
N ASN A 617 -10.39 -30.82 10.50
CA ASN A 617 -11.28 -30.52 9.39
C ASN A 617 -10.60 -29.64 8.32
N GLN A 618 -9.81 -28.65 8.76
CA GLN A 618 -8.99 -27.85 7.85
C GLN A 618 -7.98 -28.72 7.08
N ASP A 619 -7.33 -29.66 7.75
CA ASP A 619 -6.39 -30.60 7.14
C ASP A 619 -7.10 -31.47 6.08
N GLN A 620 -8.29 -32.02 6.39
CA GLN A 620 -9.11 -32.75 5.41
C GLN A 620 -9.48 -31.92 4.18
N LEU A 621 -9.83 -30.64 4.37
CA LEU A 621 -10.14 -29.74 3.26
C LEU A 621 -8.90 -29.45 2.40
N LEU A 622 -7.73 -29.31 3.03
CA LEU A 622 -6.47 -29.07 2.35
C LEU A 622 -5.90 -30.33 1.68
N ASP A 623 -6.21 -31.52 2.18
CA ASP A 623 -5.84 -32.82 1.60
C ASP A 623 -6.51 -33.09 0.25
N ARG A 624 -7.59 -32.39 -0.07
CA ARG A 624 -8.16 -32.41 -1.43
C ARG A 624 -7.18 -31.83 -2.45
N PHE A 625 -6.30 -30.92 -2.03
CA PHE A 625 -5.26 -30.37 -2.89
C PHE A 625 -4.01 -31.23 -2.85
N LYS A 626 -3.56 -31.67 -4.03
CA LYS A 626 -2.27 -32.34 -4.21
C LYS A 626 -1.24 -31.28 -4.57
N VAL A 627 -0.30 -31.05 -3.66
CA VAL A 627 0.75 -30.03 -3.77
C VAL A 627 2.12 -30.64 -3.96
#